data_AF-A0A290Z8G1-F1
#
_entry.id   AF-A0A290Z8G1-F1
#
_cell.length_a   1.000
_cell.length_b   1.000
_cell.length_c   1.000
_cell.angle_alpha   90.00
_cell.angle_beta   90.00
_cell.angle_gamma   90.00
#
_symmetry.space_group_name_H-M   'P 1'
#
loop_
_entity.id
_entity.type
_entity.pdbx_description
1 polymer ?
#
loop_
_entity_poly.entity_id
_entity_poly.type
_entity_poly.pdbx_seq_one_letter_code
_entity_poly.pdbx_strand_id
1 'polypeptide(L)'
;MRALGTALLLSAALTTPTTPAAPTGPAGPAAPTSATVPTSAAAPTARLGCLLPPCGALENRTPARITVRWADYGNGWSYGAVPPWGRMGGWWHDRIDVDYFLIDAGCRATTSGWVSSFGPGWYKIGSDETVVLNGHTCSTAPTAAR
;
A
#
# COMPACT_ATOMS: atom_id res chain seq x y z
N MET A 1 -53.59 -25.19 41.10
CA MET A 1 -52.92 -26.21 40.28
C MET A 1 -51.65 -26.64 40.99
N ARG A 2 -51.39 -27.96 41.01
CA ARG A 2 -50.47 -28.67 41.91
C ARG A 2 -48.99 -28.39 41.64
N ALA A 3 -48.20 -28.43 42.71
CA ALA A 3 -46.75 -28.54 42.72
C ALA A 3 -46.26 -29.91 42.21
N LEU A 4 -45.02 -29.95 41.70
CA LEU A 4 -44.04 -31.05 41.57
C LEU A 4 -42.85 -30.38 40.84
N GLY A 5 -41.64 -30.21 41.37
CA GLY A 5 -40.83 -31.17 42.12
C GLY A 5 -39.93 -31.93 41.14
N THR A 6 -38.61 -31.87 41.37
CA THR A 6 -37.57 -32.89 41.12
C THR A 6 -36.33 -32.36 40.38
N ALA A 7 -35.23 -32.27 41.11
CA ALA A 7 -33.87 -32.15 40.61
C ALA A 7 -33.39 -33.52 40.07
N LEU A 8 -32.60 -33.52 38.97
CA LEU A 8 -31.75 -34.66 38.66
C LEU A 8 -30.42 -34.20 38.06
N LEU A 9 -29.37 -34.74 38.66
CA LEU A 9 -27.95 -34.58 38.42
C LEU A 9 -27.46 -35.30 37.14
N LEU A 10 -26.18 -35.05 36.83
CA LEU A 10 -25.22 -35.95 36.14
C LEU A 10 -25.20 -35.95 34.61
N SER A 11 -24.14 -35.37 34.04
CA SER A 11 -22.95 -36.12 33.59
C SER A 11 -22.23 -35.37 32.47
N ALA A 12 -20.99 -34.97 32.75
CA ALA A 12 -20.04 -34.60 31.72
C ALA A 12 -19.60 -35.87 30.98
N ALA A 13 -19.78 -35.91 29.66
CA ALA A 13 -19.13 -36.87 28.79
C ALA A 13 -18.08 -36.13 27.96
N LEU A 14 -16.80 -36.40 28.24
CA LEU A 14 -15.69 -36.09 27.36
C LEU A 14 -15.89 -36.91 26.07
N THR A 15 -16.14 -36.22 24.96
CA THR A 15 -15.99 -36.82 23.63
C THR A 15 -14.71 -36.28 22.99
N THR A 16 -13.79 -37.20 22.73
CA THR A 16 -12.61 -36.94 21.91
C THR A 16 -13.04 -36.62 20.47
N PRO A 17 -12.50 -35.59 19.82
CA PRO A 17 -12.74 -35.40 18.39
C PRO A 17 -11.96 -36.47 17.61
N THR A 18 -12.71 -37.39 16.98
CA THR A 18 -12.21 -38.27 15.94
C THR A 18 -11.99 -37.46 14.66
N THR A 19 -10.74 -37.41 14.22
CA THR A 19 -10.32 -36.79 12.96
C THR A 19 -10.86 -37.59 11.76
N PRO A 20 -11.63 -37.00 10.84
CA PRO A 20 -11.87 -37.61 9.54
C PRO A 20 -10.64 -37.39 8.64
N ALA A 21 -10.06 -38.48 8.15
CA ALA A 21 -9.09 -38.46 7.07
C ALA A 21 -9.77 -37.95 5.78
N ALA A 22 -9.23 -36.87 5.20
CA ALA A 22 -9.69 -36.35 3.91
C ALA A 22 -9.14 -37.22 2.76
N PRO A 23 -9.95 -37.52 1.73
CA PRO A 23 -9.52 -38.32 0.59
C PRO A 23 -8.55 -37.56 -0.32
N THR A 24 -7.54 -38.29 -0.78
CA THR A 24 -6.50 -37.89 -1.73
C THR A 24 -7.10 -37.62 -3.11
N GLY A 25 -7.28 -36.34 -3.45
CA GLY A 25 -7.57 -35.87 -4.81
C GLY A 25 -6.28 -35.42 -5.53
N PRO A 26 -6.18 -35.54 -6.87
CA PRO A 26 -4.98 -35.18 -7.61
C PRO A 26 -4.75 -33.66 -7.61
N ALA A 27 -3.48 -33.29 -7.39
CA ALA A 27 -2.98 -31.93 -7.33
C ALA A 27 -3.24 -31.16 -8.63
N GLY A 28 -4.22 -30.26 -8.60
CA GLY A 28 -4.29 -29.14 -9.53
C GLY A 28 -3.23 -28.09 -9.14
N PRO A 29 -2.61 -27.38 -10.09
CA PRO A 29 -1.68 -26.32 -9.77
C PRO A 29 -2.42 -25.23 -9.00
N ALA A 30 -2.08 -25.11 -7.72
CA ALA A 30 -2.50 -24.01 -6.87
C ALA A 30 -2.06 -22.70 -7.53
N ALA A 31 -3.03 -21.89 -7.95
CA ALA A 31 -2.78 -20.53 -8.38
C ALA A 31 -2.10 -19.76 -7.23
N PRO A 32 -0.90 -19.20 -7.40
CA PRO A 32 -0.36 -18.28 -6.43
C PRO A 32 -0.83 -16.88 -6.84
N THR A 33 -1.87 -16.36 -6.19
CA THR A 33 -2.03 -14.91 -6.11
C THR A 33 -2.08 -14.53 -4.65
N SER A 34 -0.91 -14.70 -4.03
CA SER A 34 -0.54 -13.85 -2.90
C SER A 34 -0.80 -12.41 -3.34
N ALA A 35 -1.74 -11.75 -2.68
CA ALA A 35 -1.84 -10.31 -2.70
C ALA A 35 -0.59 -9.77 -2.01
N THR A 36 0.51 -9.68 -2.76
CA THR A 36 1.72 -9.01 -2.32
C THR A 36 1.34 -7.54 -2.23
N VAL A 37 0.89 -7.09 -1.06
CA VAL A 37 1.00 -5.69 -0.70
C VAL A 37 2.50 -5.38 -0.81
N PRO A 38 2.96 -4.53 -1.73
CA PRO A 38 4.37 -4.19 -1.76
C PRO A 38 4.66 -3.40 -0.49
N THR A 39 5.24 -4.09 0.49
CA THR A 39 6.00 -3.46 1.57
C THR A 39 7.32 -3.03 0.94
N SER A 40 7.46 -1.74 0.63
CA SER A 40 8.78 -1.14 0.44
C SER A 40 9.11 -0.27 1.63
N ALA A 41 10.08 -0.78 2.40
CA ALA A 41 10.76 -0.13 3.49
C ALA A 41 11.72 0.93 2.91
N ALA A 42 11.30 2.19 2.98
CA ALA A 42 12.11 3.37 3.23
C ALA A 42 11.16 4.56 3.13
N ALA A 43 10.92 5.24 4.25
CA ALA A 43 10.29 6.55 4.23
C ALA A 43 11.19 7.48 3.40
N PRO A 44 10.69 8.15 2.36
CA PRO A 44 11.42 9.27 1.82
C PRO A 44 11.61 10.27 2.95
N THR A 45 12.83 10.81 2.99
CA THR A 45 13.26 11.69 4.04
C THR A 45 13.12 13.10 3.49
N ALA A 46 12.14 13.80 4.08
CA ALA A 46 11.70 15.14 3.76
C ALA A 46 12.83 16.14 3.54
N ARG A 47 12.59 17.16 2.69
CA ARG A 47 13.23 18.46 2.88
C ARG A 47 12.46 19.64 2.28
N LEU A 48 12.28 20.66 3.15
CA LEU A 48 12.06 22.09 2.89
C LEU A 48 10.79 22.46 2.10
N GLY A 49 9.69 22.69 2.83
CA GLY A 49 8.51 23.35 2.27
C GLY A 49 7.29 23.42 3.19
N CYS A 50 7.27 22.65 4.28
CA CYS A 50 6.07 22.41 5.06
C CYS A 50 6.20 22.86 6.51
N LEU A 51 5.93 24.14 6.75
CA LEU A 51 5.96 24.75 8.08
C LEU A 51 4.63 24.57 8.85
N LEU A 52 3.53 24.18 8.19
CA LEU A 52 2.21 23.93 8.79
C LEU A 52 1.52 22.73 8.09
N PRO A 53 1.25 21.61 8.80
CA PRO A 53 0.61 20.41 8.24
C PRO A 53 -0.91 20.57 8.00
N PRO A 54 -1.53 19.70 7.16
CA PRO A 54 -0.94 18.62 6.38
C PRO A 54 -0.39 19.06 5.01
N CYS A 55 0.58 18.31 4.54
CA CYS A 55 1.60 18.78 3.63
C CYS A 55 2.13 17.68 2.71
N GLY A 56 1.63 16.44 2.85
CA GLY A 56 1.94 15.31 2.00
C GLY A 56 1.69 15.69 0.55
N ALA A 57 2.79 15.95 -0.14
CA ALA A 57 2.77 16.49 -1.49
C ALA A 57 3.85 15.85 -2.34
N LEU A 58 3.55 15.74 -3.63
CA LEU A 58 4.49 15.31 -4.65
C LEU A 58 4.59 16.38 -5.73
N GLU A 59 5.81 16.87 -5.96
CA GLU A 59 6.17 17.72 -7.08
C GLU A 59 6.94 16.88 -8.11
N ASN A 60 6.41 16.83 -9.32
CA ASN A 60 6.94 16.03 -10.40
C ASN A 60 7.65 16.93 -11.42
N ARG A 61 8.96 17.08 -11.32
CA ARG A 61 9.79 17.81 -12.30
C ARG A 61 10.36 16.86 -13.35
N THR A 62 9.56 15.91 -13.80
CA THR A 62 9.94 14.93 -14.81
C THR A 62 8.90 14.92 -15.94
N PRO A 63 9.26 14.40 -17.13
CA PRO A 63 8.31 14.26 -18.23
C PRO A 63 7.33 13.08 -18.03
N ALA A 64 7.51 12.25 -17.01
CA ALA A 64 6.64 11.11 -16.72
C ALA A 64 5.39 11.53 -15.94
N ARG A 65 4.33 10.74 -15.99
CA ARG A 65 3.17 10.87 -15.09
C ARG A 65 3.37 9.95 -13.90
N ILE A 66 3.19 10.46 -12.68
CA ILE A 66 3.49 9.70 -11.46
C ILE A 66 2.20 9.38 -10.73
N THR A 67 1.92 8.09 -10.54
CA THR A 67 0.73 7.63 -9.81
C THR A 67 0.91 7.90 -8.32
N VAL A 68 -0.16 8.36 -7.67
CA VAL A 68 -0.22 8.62 -6.23
C VAL A 68 -1.46 8.00 -5.62
N ARG A 69 -1.45 7.81 -4.31
CA ARG A 69 -2.63 7.43 -3.52
C ARG A 69 -2.64 8.13 -2.17
N TRP A 70 -3.83 8.28 -1.63
CA TRP A 70 -4.05 8.89 -0.32
C TRP A 70 -5.29 8.27 0.35
N ALA A 71 -5.37 8.31 1.67
CA ALA A 71 -6.48 7.79 2.45
C ALA A 71 -6.95 8.85 3.45
N ASP A 72 -7.82 9.74 2.98
CA ASP A 72 -8.41 10.77 3.83
C ASP A 72 -9.42 10.15 4.82
N TYR A 73 -9.19 10.38 6.12
CA TYR A 73 -10.13 10.09 7.22
C TYR A 73 -10.64 8.64 7.30
N GLY A 74 -9.89 7.66 6.79
CA GLY A 74 -10.22 6.23 6.92
C GLY A 74 -11.27 5.70 5.95
N ASN A 75 -11.64 6.45 4.91
CA ASN A 75 -12.65 6.03 3.91
C ASN A 75 -12.08 5.09 2.81
N GLY A 76 -10.89 4.54 3.00
CA GLY A 76 -10.18 3.72 2.02
C GLY A 76 -9.21 4.51 1.14
N TRP A 77 -8.55 3.82 0.20
CA TRP A 77 -7.54 4.41 -0.68
C TRP A 77 -8.17 5.08 -1.89
N SER A 78 -7.86 6.36 -2.09
CA SER A 78 -8.07 7.12 -3.33
C SER A 78 -6.80 7.11 -4.17
N TYR A 79 -6.94 7.25 -5.49
CA TYR A 79 -5.83 7.22 -6.45
C TYR A 79 -5.89 8.42 -7.39
N GLY A 80 -4.72 8.87 -7.82
CA GLY A 80 -4.57 9.97 -8.76
C GLY A 80 -3.24 9.89 -9.47
N ALA A 81 -2.94 10.92 -10.26
CA ALA A 81 -1.67 11.01 -10.94
C ALA A 81 -1.20 12.45 -11.06
N VAL A 82 0.06 12.68 -10.72
CA VAL A 82 0.71 13.99 -10.88
C VAL A 82 1.19 14.09 -12.32
N PRO A 83 0.72 15.09 -13.09
CA PRO A 83 1.15 15.26 -14.46
C PRO A 83 2.63 15.67 -14.53
N PRO A 84 3.26 15.57 -15.71
CA PRO A 84 4.58 16.12 -15.95
C PRO A 84 4.67 17.59 -15.54
N TRP A 85 5.74 17.96 -14.84
CA TRP A 85 5.97 19.33 -14.33
C TRP A 85 4.86 19.83 -13.39
N GLY A 86 4.08 18.92 -12.82
CA GLY A 86 2.93 19.24 -11.96
C GLY A 86 3.18 19.00 -10.48
N ARG A 87 2.17 19.32 -9.68
CA ARG A 87 2.13 19.09 -8.24
C ARG A 87 0.78 18.53 -7.82
N MET A 88 0.78 17.65 -6.83
CA MET A 88 -0.43 17.22 -6.12
C MET A 88 -0.15 17.11 -4.63
N GLY A 89 -1.15 17.41 -3.82
CA GLY A 89 -1.07 17.35 -2.37
C GLY A 89 -0.56 18.62 -1.72
N GLY A 90 -0.82 18.67 -0.42
CA GLY A 90 -0.63 19.82 0.45
C GLY A 90 -1.95 20.54 0.71
N TRP A 91 -2.24 20.80 2.00
CA TRP A 91 -3.48 21.43 2.47
C TRP A 91 -3.80 22.75 1.74
N TRP A 92 -2.78 23.55 1.49
CA TRP A 92 -2.89 24.87 0.86
C TRP A 92 -3.00 24.84 -0.67
N HIS A 93 -2.80 23.68 -1.30
CA HIS A 93 -2.84 23.54 -2.75
C HIS A 93 -4.20 22.98 -3.21
N ASP A 94 -4.51 21.76 -2.82
CA ASP A 94 -5.69 21.02 -3.28
C ASP A 94 -6.44 20.30 -2.14
N ARG A 95 -6.02 20.52 -0.88
CA ARG A 95 -6.57 19.86 0.32
C ARG A 95 -6.40 18.34 0.34
N ILE A 96 -5.47 17.79 -0.44
CA ILE A 96 -5.13 16.35 -0.43
C ILE A 96 -3.86 16.16 0.41
N ASP A 97 -3.84 15.18 1.30
CA ASP A 97 -2.61 14.72 1.96
C ASP A 97 -2.12 13.47 1.24
N VAL A 98 -1.23 13.62 0.25
CA VAL A 98 -0.72 12.49 -0.50
C VAL A 98 0.10 11.61 0.43
N ASP A 99 -0.35 10.36 0.63
CA ASP A 99 0.32 9.40 1.49
C ASP A 99 1.39 8.57 0.77
N TYR A 100 1.23 8.30 -0.54
CA TYR A 100 2.17 7.48 -1.30
C TYR A 100 2.27 7.90 -2.77
N PHE A 101 3.42 7.63 -3.36
CA PHE A 101 3.66 7.66 -4.81
C PHE A 101 4.24 6.33 -5.31
N LEU A 102 4.01 6.01 -6.58
CA LEU A 102 4.47 4.79 -7.24
C LEU A 102 5.56 5.11 -8.26
N ILE A 103 6.65 4.36 -8.20
CA ILE A 103 7.59 4.23 -9.32
C ILE A 103 7.31 2.89 -10.01
N ASP A 104 7.00 2.94 -11.30
CA ASP A 104 6.60 1.75 -12.05
C ASP A 104 7.74 0.72 -12.16
N ALA A 105 7.36 -0.54 -12.43
CA ALA A 105 8.30 -1.61 -12.69
C ALA A 105 9.26 -1.26 -13.83
N GLY A 106 10.56 -1.48 -13.62
CA GLY A 106 11.61 -1.12 -14.58
C GLY A 106 11.98 0.36 -14.60
N CYS A 107 11.35 1.18 -13.77
CA CYS A 107 11.66 2.61 -13.64
C CYS A 107 12.46 2.92 -12.37
N ARG A 108 13.13 4.06 -12.42
CA ARG A 108 13.86 4.68 -11.31
C ARG A 108 13.59 6.18 -11.34
N ALA A 109 13.37 6.76 -10.17
CA ALA A 109 13.26 8.20 -10.00
C ALA A 109 14.40 8.76 -9.15
N THR A 110 14.72 10.04 -9.30
CA THR A 110 15.71 10.75 -8.49
C THR A 110 15.11 12.00 -7.87
N THR A 111 15.64 12.44 -6.73
CA THR A 111 15.21 13.67 -6.05
C THR A 111 16.39 14.58 -5.76
N SER A 112 16.08 15.84 -5.49
CA SER A 112 17.02 16.82 -4.96
C SER A 112 16.87 16.84 -3.43
N GLY A 113 17.42 15.82 -2.76
CA GLY A 113 17.29 15.65 -1.31
C GLY A 113 18.33 14.68 -0.74
N TRP A 114 18.14 14.24 0.51
CA TRP A 114 19.04 13.29 1.18
C TRP A 114 18.97 11.88 0.58
N VAL A 115 17.78 11.49 0.07
CA VAL A 115 17.62 10.29 -0.74
C VAL A 115 17.97 10.64 -2.17
N SER A 116 18.90 9.90 -2.78
CA SER A 116 19.35 10.19 -4.15
C SER A 116 18.48 9.52 -5.23
N SER A 117 17.74 8.46 -4.89
CA SER A 117 16.93 7.71 -5.86
C SER A 117 15.90 6.76 -5.26
N PHE A 118 14.83 6.50 -6.01
CA PHE A 118 13.82 5.47 -5.75
C PHE A 118 13.81 4.44 -6.89
N GLY A 119 13.76 3.15 -6.52
CA GLY A 119 13.54 2.06 -7.48
C GLY A 119 12.04 1.81 -7.70
N PRO A 120 11.65 0.68 -8.30
CA PRO A 120 10.23 0.34 -8.46
C PRO A 120 9.54 0.09 -7.11
N GLY A 121 8.30 0.59 -6.98
CA GLY A 121 7.45 0.34 -5.82
C GLY A 121 6.70 1.56 -5.31
N TRP A 122 5.86 1.34 -4.30
CA TRP A 122 5.16 2.39 -3.58
C TRP A 122 6.05 2.93 -2.46
N TYR A 123 6.17 4.26 -2.40
CA TYR A 123 6.92 4.98 -1.38
C TYR A 123 5.96 5.88 -0.62
N LYS A 124 6.02 5.82 0.71
CA LYS A 124 5.19 6.66 1.59
C LYS A 124 5.61 8.13 1.42
N ILE A 125 4.77 9.10 1.73
CA ILE A 125 5.12 10.51 1.93
C ILE A 125 4.61 10.86 3.33
N GLY A 126 5.42 11.53 4.15
CA GLY A 126 4.95 12.04 5.44
C GLY A 126 3.90 13.15 5.27
N SER A 127 2.96 13.27 6.20
CA SER A 127 1.97 14.37 6.20
C SER A 127 2.61 15.76 6.38
N ASP A 128 3.90 15.84 6.68
CA ASP A 128 4.72 17.05 6.77
C ASP A 128 5.79 17.13 5.66
N GLU A 129 5.68 16.29 4.63
CA GLU A 129 6.70 16.11 3.61
C GLU A 129 6.22 16.53 2.21
N THR A 130 7.10 17.23 1.49
CA THR A 130 7.00 17.36 0.03
C THR A 130 8.14 16.59 -0.63
N VAL A 131 7.80 15.64 -1.49
CA VAL A 131 8.77 14.91 -2.33
C VAL A 131 8.89 15.62 -3.67
N VAL A 132 10.12 15.93 -4.10
CA VAL A 132 10.39 16.55 -5.41
C VAL A 132 11.17 15.58 -6.29
N LEU A 133 10.52 15.03 -7.32
CA LEU A 133 11.17 14.16 -8.31
C LEU A 133 11.81 15.02 -9.41
N ASN A 134 13.11 14.86 -9.64
CA ASN A 134 13.87 15.63 -10.64
C ASN A 134 14.35 14.78 -11.83
N GLY A 135 14.27 13.46 -11.73
CA GLY A 135 14.59 12.55 -12.82
C GLY A 135 13.69 11.32 -12.77
N HIS A 136 13.37 10.80 -13.94
CA HIS A 136 12.62 9.56 -14.10
C HIS A 136 13.11 8.83 -15.35
N THR A 137 13.65 7.62 -15.17
CA THR A 137 14.22 6.81 -16.24
C THR A 137 13.66 5.41 -16.15
N CYS A 138 13.18 4.88 -17.28
CA CYS A 138 12.69 3.51 -17.37
C CYS A 138 13.54 2.72 -18.34
N SER A 139 13.94 1.53 -17.92
CA SER A 139 14.53 0.53 -18.80
C SER A 139 13.41 -0.36 -19.29
N THR A 140 13.10 -0.31 -20.59
CA THR A 140 12.38 -1.42 -21.21
C THR A 140 13.29 -2.63 -21.08
N ALA A 141 12.93 -3.60 -20.24
CA ALA A 141 13.54 -4.93 -20.38
C ALA A 141 13.32 -5.34 -21.85
N PRO A 142 14.36 -5.75 -22.59
CA PRO A 142 14.15 -6.21 -23.96
C PRO A 142 13.13 -7.34 -23.90
N THR A 143 12.01 -7.18 -24.61
CA THR A 143 11.07 -8.26 -24.84
C THR A 143 11.88 -9.42 -25.38
N ALA A 144 12.05 -10.49 -24.61
CA ALA A 144 12.72 -11.68 -25.10
C ALA A 144 11.93 -12.15 -26.34
N ALA A 145 12.53 -11.99 -27.52
CA ALA A 145 11.98 -12.53 -28.74
C ALA A 145 11.84 -14.05 -28.54
N ARG A 146 10.60 -14.53 -28.56
CA ARG A 146 10.28 -15.94 -28.66
C ARG A 146 10.23 -16.35 -30.11
#